data_AF-A0A7C2YKH4-F1
#
_entry.id   AF-A0A7C2YKH4-F1
#
_cell.length_a   1.000
_cell.length_b   1.000
_cell.length_c   1.000
_cell.angle_alpha   90.00
_cell.angle_beta   90.00
_cell.angle_gamma   90.00
#
_symmetry.space_group_name_H-M   'P 1'
#
loop_
_entity.id
_entity.type
_entity.pdbx_description
1 polymer ?
#
loop_
_entity_poly.entity_id
_entity_poly.type
_entity_poly.pdbx_seq_one_letter_code
_entity_poly.pdbx_strand_id
1 'polypeptide(L)' 'MENEPGKLALYNLAASKETLEPVQQFVFRSPASFAEFSADGKRLFVLTAEQTAFVLDVAAAGATATKK' A
#
# COMPACT_ATOMS: atom_id res chain seq x y z
N MET A 1 -26.70 -4.31 2.15
CA MET A 1 -25.41 -3.82 2.69
C MET A 1 -24.70 -3.13 1.56
N GLU A 2 -24.40 -1.84 1.71
CA GLU A 2 -23.42 -1.19 0.83
C GLU A 2 -22.03 -1.57 1.36
N ASN A 3 -21.14 -2.00 0.48
CA ASN A 3 -19.74 -2.22 0.85
C ASN A 3 -19.06 -0.85 0.94
N GLU A 4 -18.50 -0.51 2.09
CA GLU A 4 -17.60 0.64 2.18
C GLU A 4 -16.30 0.33 1.42
N PRO A 5 -15.80 1.26 0.58
CA PRO A 5 -14.57 1.05 -0.16
C PRO A 5 -13.37 0.94 0.80
N GLY A 6 -12.53 -0.06 0.58
CA GLY A 6 -11.30 -0.24 1.33
C GLY A 6 -10.24 0.76 0.89
N LYS A 7 -9.57 1.42 1.84
CA LYS A 7 -8.42 2.29 1.56
C LYS A 7 -7.17 1.72 2.24
N LEU A 8 -6.10 1.57 1.47
CA LEU A 8 -4.79 1.17 1.98
C LEU A 8 -3.76 2.24 1.60
N ALA A 9 -2.98 2.69 2.59
CA ALA A 9 -1.96 3.70 2.42
C ALA A 9 -0.58 3.11 2.73
N LEU A 10 0.37 3.32 1.81
CA LEU A 10 1.76 2.95 1.96
C LEU A 10 2.56 4.15 2.46
N TYR A 11 3.39 3.94 3.48
CA TYR A 11 4.27 4.97 4.05
C TYR A 11 5.72 4.51 3.97
N ASN A 12 6.62 5.43 3.62
CA ASN A 12 8.05 5.22 3.78
C ASN A 12 8.50 5.87 5.10
N LEU A 13 8.71 5.05 6.14
CA LEU A 13 9.08 5.53 7.47
C LEU A 13 10.53 6.01 7.55
N ALA A 14 11.40 5.56 6.64
CA ALA A 14 12.79 6.00 6.57
C ALA A 14 12.91 7.39 5.93
N ALA A 15 11.93 7.80 5.12
CA ALA A 15 11.78 9.16 4.66
C ALA A 15 11.24 10.02 5.81
N SER A 16 12.07 10.28 6.82
CA SER A 16 11.75 11.25 7.87
C SER A 16 11.45 12.61 7.25
N LYS A 17 10.17 12.90 7.08
CA LYS A 17 9.65 14.26 7.02
C LYS A 17 8.91 14.50 8.33
N GLU A 18 8.96 15.74 8.80
CA GLU A 18 8.21 16.24 9.95
C GLU A 18 6.70 15.93 9.85
N THR A 19 6.21 15.61 8.65
CA THR A 19 4.88 15.08 8.34
C THR A 19 4.92 13.68 7.70
N LEU A 20 4.13 12.76 8.25
CA LEU A 20 3.96 11.41 7.73
C LEU A 20 2.93 11.41 6.58
N GLU A 21 3.39 11.62 5.35
CA GLU A 21 2.54 11.56 4.15
C GLU A 21 2.63 10.18 3.47
N PRO A 22 1.52 9.64 2.94
CA PRO A 22 1.55 8.38 2.23
C PRO A 22 2.30 8.52 0.90
N VAL A 23 3.23 7.62 0.64
CA VAL A 23 3.95 7.53 -0.65
C VAL A 23 3.07 6.92 -1.74
N GLN A 24 2.04 6.15 -1.35
CA GLN A 24 1.03 5.63 -2.28
C GLN A 24 -0.28 5.32 -1.55
N GLN A 25 -1.40 5.39 -2.29
CA GLN A 25 -2.72 4.96 -1.81
C GLN A 25 -3.38 4.02 -2.83
N PHE A 26 -4.05 3.01 -2.32
CA PHE A 26 -4.84 2.04 -3.09
C PHE A 26 -6.29 2.07 -2.60
N VAL A 27 -7.22 2.02 -3.56
CA VAL A 27 -8.65 1.98 -3.28
C VAL A 27 -9.22 0.67 -3.83
N PHE A 28 -9.92 -0.05 -2.96
CA PHE A 28 -10.56 -1.33 -3.26
C PHE A 28 -12.08 -1.19 -3.14
N ARG A 29 -12.81 -2.08 -3.82
CA ARG A 29 -14.27 -2.11 -3.77
C ARG A 29 -14.82 -2.61 -2.43
N SER A 30 -14.02 -3.35 -1.67
CA SER A 30 -14.32 -3.76 -0.29
C SER A 30 -13.10 -3.59 0.61
N PRO A 31 -13.25 -3.61 1.95
CA PRO A 31 -12.12 -3.51 2.88
C PRO A 31 -11.07 -4.61 2.67
N ALA A 32 -9.81 -4.28 2.97
CA ALA A 32 -8.75 -5.28 3.08
C ALA A 32 -8.93 -6.06 4.39
N SER A 33 -8.95 -7.39 4.31
CA SER A 33 -9.02 -8.30 5.46
C SER A 33 -7.64 -8.79 5.89
N PHE A 34 -6.68 -8.80 4.97
CA PHE A 34 -5.29 -9.20 5.23
C PHE A 34 -4.33 -8.47 4.27
N ALA A 35 -3.15 -8.14 4.73
CA ALA A 35 -2.07 -7.61 3.89
C ALA A 35 -0.69 -8.01 4.44
N GLU A 36 0.22 -8.40 3.56
CA GLU A 36 1.58 -8.83 3.93
C GLU A 36 2.59 -8.49 2.83
N PHE A 37 3.73 -7.91 3.21
CA PHE A 37 4.82 -7.68 2.27
C PHE A 37 5.50 -9.00 1.89
N SER A 38 5.98 -9.09 0.65
CA SER A 38 6.95 -10.12 0.30
C SER A 38 8.22 -9.97 1.13
N ALA A 39 8.97 -11.05 1.30
CA ALA A 39 10.21 -11.06 2.10
C ALA A 39 11.26 -10.03 1.64
N ASP A 40 11.26 -9.64 0.35
CA ASP A 40 12.14 -8.62 -0.21
C ASP A 40 11.57 -7.19 -0.14
N GLY A 41 10.36 -7.02 0.41
CA GLY A 41 9.66 -5.74 0.53
C GLY A 41 9.24 -5.08 -0.79
N LYS A 42 9.39 -5.75 -1.93
CA LYS A 42 9.11 -5.17 -3.26
C LYS A 42 7.66 -5.30 -3.69
N ARG A 43 6.92 -6.24 -3.08
CA ARG A 43 5.51 -6.49 -3.36
C ARG A 43 4.69 -6.52 -2.08
N LEU A 44 3.42 -6.17 -2.18
CA LEU A 44 2.43 -6.29 -1.13
C LEU A 44 1.30 -7.22 -1.60
N PHE A 45 1.07 -8.30 -0.87
CA PHE A 45 -0.13 -9.12 -1.02
C PHE A 45 -1.27 -8.47 -0.24
N VAL A 46 -2.46 -8.42 -0.83
CA VAL A 46 -3.69 -7.92 -0.17
C VAL A 46 -4.84 -8.88 -0.48
N LEU A 47 -5.55 -9.32 0.56
CA LEU A 47 -6.83 -10.03 0.44
C LEU A 47 -7.96 -9.10 0.90
N THR A 48 -9.01 -8.99 0.10
CA THR A 48 -10.19 -8.21 0.44
C THR A 48 -11.30 -9.05 1.05
N ALA A 49 -12.26 -8.41 1.74
CA ALA A 49 -13.43 -9.07 2.31
C ALA A 49 -14.29 -9.80 1.27
N GLU A 50 -14.31 -9.32 0.03
CA GLU A 50 -14.98 -9.99 -1.11
C GLU A 50 -14.11 -11.10 -1.76
N GLN A 51 -13.07 -11.57 -1.05
CA GLN A 51 -12.19 -12.67 -1.45
C GLN A 51 -11.42 -12.43 -2.76
N THR A 52 -11.18 -11.17 -3.10
CA THR A 52 -10.29 -10.82 -4.21
C THR A 52 -8.88 -10.61 -3.67
N ALA A 53 -7.90 -11.25 -4.31
CA ALA A 53 -6.49 -11.11 -3.97
C ALA A 53 -5.78 -10.21 -4.98
N PHE A 54 -4.91 -9.33 -4.48
CA PHE A 54 -4.07 -8.44 -5.26
C PHE A 54 -2.61 -8.62 -4.88
N VAL A 55 -1.72 -8.47 -5.87
CA VAL A 55 -0.28 -8.32 -5.65
C VAL A 55 0.10 -6.96 -6.22
N LEU A 56 0.60 -6.08 -5.36
CA LEU A 56 0.93 -4.70 -5.68
C LEU A 56 2.44 -4.53 -5.71
N ASP A 57 2.98 -3.93 -6.76
CA ASP A 57 4.38 -3.51 -6.78
C ASP A 57 4.57 -2.25 -5.94
N VAL A 58 5.42 -2.33 -4.91
CA VAL A 58 5.69 -1.23 -3.97
C VAL A 58 7.10 -0.66 -4.12
N ALA A 59 7.94 -1.26 -4.96
CA ALA A 59 9.35 -0.90 -5.14
C ALA A 59 9.58 0.54 -5.65
N ALA A 60 8.62 1.14 -6.36
CA ALA A 60 8.74 2.51 -6.83
C ALA A 60 8.62 3.56 -5.71
N ALA A 61 8.05 3.21 -4.57
CA ALA A 61 7.76 4.14 -3.48
C ALA A 61 8.98 4.45 -2.58
N GLY A 62 10.09 3.73 -2.77
CA GLY A 62 11.35 3.91 -2.05
C GLY A 62 12.43 4.70 -2.80
N ALA A 63 12.20 5.06 -4.06
CA ALA A 63 13.16 5.87 -4.81
C ALA A 63 13.13 7.31 -4.29
N THR A 64 14.05 7.64 -3.39
CA THR A 64 14.41 9.03 -3.10
C THR A 64 14.78 9.69 -4.42
N ALA A 65 13.89 10.56 -4.92
CA ALA A 65 14.16 11.38 -6.08
C ALA A 65 15.40 12.24 -5.79
N THR A 66 16.56 11.77 -6.22
CA THR A 66 17.77 12.59 -6.30
C THR A 66 17.58 13.48 -7.52
N LYS A 67 17.11 14.70 -7.27
CA LYS A 67 17.04 15.76 -8.27
C LYS A 67 18.49 16.07 -8.70
N LYS A 68 18.82 15.83 -9.97
CA LYS A 68 20.02 16.39 -10.62
C LYS A 68 19.80 17.86 -10.94
#